data_AF-A0A1Q9NBA5-F1
#
_entry.id   AF-A0A1Q9NBA5-F1
#
_cell.length_a   1.000
_cell.length_b   1.000
_cell.length_c   1.000
_cell.angle_alpha   90.00
_cell.angle_beta   90.00
_cell.angle_gamma   90.00
#
_symmetry.space_group_name_H-M   'P 1'
#
loop_
_entity.id
_entity.type
_entity.pdbx_description
1 polymer ?
#
loop_
_entity_poly.entity_id
_entity_poly.type
_entity_poly.pdbx_seq_one_letter_code
_entity_poly.pdbx_strand_id
1 'polypeptide(L)'
;MISIINELTSKKKSITLYDIQGASGACVPDTMEAAELLSYLTSLGKIIETPKGWIRIAEKISPKEPRRYFYLKEILQMIKSLSTTDPLTSHQLADKIGLTVSEVVQYLQFFKEITSAGHVIIDTKGYPYNYYLEPYINVI
;
A
#
# COMPACT_ATOMS: atom_id res chain seq x y z
N MET A 1 0.61 -16.25 13.54
CA MET A 1 1.35 -14.97 13.56
C MET A 1 2.65 -14.99 14.37
N ILE A 2 2.65 -15.35 15.66
CA ILE A 2 3.88 -15.38 16.49
C ILE A 2 4.96 -16.31 15.90
N SER A 3 4.58 -17.45 15.31
CA SER A 3 5.50 -18.37 14.63
C SER A 3 6.24 -17.73 13.44
N ILE A 4 5.54 -16.96 12.61
CA ILE A 4 6.09 -16.27 11.42
C ILE A 4 7.09 -15.18 11.82
N ILE A 5 6.76 -14.40 12.86
CA ILE A 5 7.68 -13.39 13.40
C ILE A 5 8.91 -14.06 14.02
N ASN A 6 8.72 -15.19 14.71
CA ASN A 6 9.83 -15.97 15.25
C ASN A 6 10.71 -16.56 14.15
N GLU A 7 10.16 -17.02 13.03
CA GLU A 7 10.94 -17.47 11.88
C GLU A 7 11.71 -16.32 11.21
N LEU A 8 11.08 -15.15 11.02
CA LEU A 8 11.75 -13.96 10.47
C LEU A 8 12.88 -13.46 11.39
N THR A 9 12.70 -13.60 12.70
CA THR A 9 13.67 -13.12 13.68
C THR A 9 14.79 -14.12 13.95
N SER A 10 14.52 -15.43 13.85
CA SER A 10 15.49 -16.50 14.16
C SER A 10 16.28 -17.01 12.94
N LYS A 11 15.73 -16.92 11.71
CA LYS A 11 16.40 -17.43 10.50
C LYS A 11 16.76 -16.27 9.56
N LYS A 12 18.00 -16.22 9.08
CA LYS A 12 18.42 -15.40 7.92
C LYS A 12 17.85 -15.95 6.59
N LYS A 13 16.66 -16.58 6.60
CA LYS A 13 16.04 -17.22 5.43
C LYS A 13 14.78 -16.46 5.03
N SER A 14 14.47 -16.46 3.74
CA SER A 14 13.24 -15.89 3.21
C SER A 14 12.04 -16.73 3.65
N ILE A 15 10.94 -16.05 3.97
CA ILE A 15 9.63 -16.67 4.25
C ILE A 15 8.71 -16.40 3.08
N THR A 16 8.10 -17.44 2.53
CA THR A 16 7.12 -17.37 1.44
C THR A 16 5.68 -17.38 1.97
N LEU A 17 4.70 -17.09 1.10
CA LEU A 17 3.28 -17.29 1.43
C LEU A 17 2.95 -18.74 1.82
N TYR A 18 3.64 -19.72 1.24
CA TYR A 18 3.46 -21.14 1.58
C TYR A 18 3.96 -21.47 2.97
N ASP A 19 5.09 -20.86 3.38
CA ASP A 19 5.62 -21.02 4.74
C ASP A 19 4.67 -20.39 5.77
N ILE A 20 4.06 -19.25 5.43
CA ILE A 20 3.04 -18.58 6.25
C ILE A 20 1.81 -19.46 6.41
N GLN A 21 1.30 -20.02 5.31
CA GLN A 21 0.14 -20.91 5.30
C GLN A 21 0.40 -22.20 6.10
N GLY A 22 1.60 -22.78 5.96
CA GLY A 22 2.01 -23.97 6.71
C GLY A 22 2.24 -23.70 8.20
N ALA A 23 2.79 -22.54 8.57
CA ALA A 23 3.12 -22.19 9.95
C ALA A 23 1.94 -21.63 10.76
N SER A 24 0.88 -21.18 10.09
CA SER A 24 -0.36 -20.73 10.74
C SER A 24 -1.33 -21.87 11.02
N GLY A 25 -1.22 -22.99 10.29
CA GLY A 25 -2.22 -24.08 10.34
C GLY A 25 -3.63 -23.60 9.97
N ALA A 26 -3.74 -22.42 9.39
CA ALA A 26 -4.96 -21.64 9.36
C ALA A 26 -5.48 -21.43 7.95
N CYS A 27 -6.77 -21.16 7.88
CA CYS A 27 -7.52 -20.92 6.65
C CYS A 27 -6.92 -19.73 5.86
N VAL A 28 -7.29 -19.64 4.57
CA VAL A 28 -6.87 -18.56 3.65
C VAL A 28 -6.90 -17.14 4.25
N PRO A 29 -7.91 -16.74 5.08
CA PRO A 29 -7.94 -15.42 5.72
C PRO A 29 -6.72 -15.10 6.58
N ASP A 30 -6.25 -16.02 7.41
CA ASP A 30 -5.11 -15.81 8.31
C ASP A 30 -3.78 -15.67 7.53
N THR A 31 -3.72 -16.26 6.34
CA THR A 31 -2.59 -16.11 5.42
C THR A 31 -2.57 -14.71 4.81
N MET A 32 -3.75 -14.13 4.54
CA MET A 32 -3.88 -12.77 4.04
C MET A 32 -3.57 -11.73 5.12
N GLU A 33 -4.05 -11.90 6.34
CA GLU A 33 -3.69 -11.02 7.47
C GLU A 33 -2.17 -11.04 7.74
N ALA A 34 -1.54 -12.21 7.66
CA ALA A 34 -0.10 -12.32 7.78
C ALA A 34 0.63 -11.63 6.62
N ALA A 35 0.15 -11.76 5.38
CA ALA A 35 0.71 -11.06 4.23
C ALA A 35 0.57 -9.53 4.36
N GLU A 36 -0.57 -9.03 4.86
CA GLU A 36 -0.79 -7.61 5.15
C GLU A 36 0.20 -7.10 6.21
N LEU A 37 0.42 -7.86 7.29
CA LEU A 37 1.42 -7.52 8.30
C LEU A 37 2.84 -7.47 7.71
N LEU A 38 3.19 -8.40 6.82
CA LEU A 38 4.50 -8.38 6.15
C LEU A 38 4.63 -7.21 5.19
N SER A 39 3.59 -6.87 4.44
CA SER A 39 3.54 -5.65 3.62
C SER A 39 3.68 -4.40 4.49
N TYR A 40 3.01 -4.34 5.64
CA TYR A 40 3.16 -3.26 6.61
C TYR A 40 4.61 -3.15 7.12
N LEU A 41 5.23 -4.24 7.54
CA LEU A 41 6.63 -4.25 8.00
C LEU A 41 7.62 -3.90 6.88
N THR A 42 7.35 -4.33 5.65
CA THR A 42 8.11 -3.99 4.45
C THR A 42 8.04 -2.48 4.21
N SER A 43 6.85 -1.90 4.36
CA SER A 43 6.62 -0.48 4.20
C SER A 43 7.35 0.37 5.25
N LEU A 44 7.63 -0.19 6.44
CA LEU A 44 8.44 0.41 7.49
C LEU A 44 9.95 0.15 7.34
N GLY A 45 10.37 -0.52 6.26
CA GLY A 45 11.77 -0.88 6.04
C GLY A 45 12.33 -1.86 7.09
N LYS A 46 11.47 -2.66 7.73
CA LYS A 46 11.89 -3.67 8.72
C LYS A 46 12.26 -5.00 8.06
N ILE A 47 11.62 -5.30 6.94
CA ILE A 47 11.84 -6.48 6.11
C ILE A 47 11.81 -6.07 4.63
N ILE A 48 12.30 -6.92 3.72
CA ILE A 48 12.29 -6.69 2.27
C ILE A 48 11.55 -7.84 1.60
N GLU A 49 10.66 -7.50 0.68
CA GLU A 49 10.04 -8.47 -0.23
C GLU A 49 10.95 -8.75 -1.42
N THR A 50 11.15 -10.03 -1.73
CA THR A 50 11.96 -10.53 -2.86
C THR A 50 11.17 -11.59 -3.64
N PRO A 51 11.61 -12.00 -4.84
CA PRO A 51 10.97 -13.11 -5.56
C PRO A 51 10.95 -14.44 -4.79
N LYS A 52 11.77 -14.58 -3.74
CA LYS A 52 11.83 -15.76 -2.87
C LYS A 52 11.03 -15.60 -1.57
N GLY A 53 10.25 -14.53 -1.44
CA GLY A 53 9.52 -14.17 -0.23
C GLY A 53 10.15 -13.03 0.57
N TRP A 54 9.71 -12.86 1.81
CA TRP A 54 10.15 -11.79 2.71
C TRP A 54 11.41 -12.17 3.48
N ILE A 55 12.38 -11.27 3.53
CA ILE A 55 13.62 -11.41 4.30
C ILE A 55 13.74 -10.32 5.35
N ARG A 56 14.23 -10.67 6.54
CA ARG A 56 14.57 -9.69 7.57
C ARG A 56 15.85 -8.95 7.18
N ILE A 57 15.84 -7.63 7.30
CA ILE A 57 17.06 -6.84 7.20
C ILE A 57 17.83 -7.04 8.50
N ALA A 58 18.99 -7.69 8.43
CA ALA A 58 19.75 -8.06 9.62
C ALA A 58 20.34 -6.84 10.37
N GLU A 59 20.54 -5.71 9.71
CA GLU A 59 21.16 -4.51 10.30
C GLU A 59 20.71 -3.23 9.59
N LYS A 60 20.42 -2.18 10.39
CA LYS A 60 20.40 -0.72 10.17
C LYS A 60 20.22 -0.09 8.77
N ILE A 61 19.74 -0.79 7.76
CA ILE A 61 19.25 -0.17 6.52
C ILE A 61 17.84 0.35 6.86
N SER A 62 17.76 1.43 7.64
CA SER A 62 16.58 2.29 7.53
C SER A 62 16.69 2.91 6.15
N PRO A 63 15.82 2.55 5.19
CA PRO A 63 15.83 3.25 3.92
C PRO A 63 15.64 4.74 4.23
N LYS A 64 16.38 5.60 3.53
CA LYS A 64 16.34 7.06 3.74
C LYS A 64 14.90 7.58 3.69
N GLU A 65 14.06 6.91 2.91
CA GLU A 65 12.62 7.09 2.83
C GLU A 65 11.91 5.71 2.87
N PRO A 66 10.85 5.53 3.68
CA PRO A 66 10.10 4.27 3.74
C PRO A 66 9.42 3.99 2.39
N ARG A 67 9.12 2.71 2.04
CA ARG A 67 8.45 2.40 0.75
C ARG A 67 7.13 3.17 0.57
N ARG A 68 6.42 3.48 1.67
CA ARG A 68 5.21 4.33 1.65
C ARG A 68 5.44 5.70 1.05
N TYR A 69 6.63 6.27 1.24
CA TYR A 69 6.97 7.56 0.68
C TYR A 69 6.93 7.52 -0.86
N PHE A 70 7.47 6.47 -1.48
CA PHE A 70 7.42 6.30 -2.94
C PHE A 70 5.98 6.13 -3.43
N TYR A 71 5.20 5.28 -2.77
CA TYR A 71 3.77 5.08 -3.07
C TYR A 71 2.97 6.40 -2.96
N LEU A 72 3.16 7.16 -1.88
CA LEU A 72 2.49 8.46 -1.69
C LEU A 72 2.96 9.51 -2.70
N LYS A 73 4.25 9.50 -3.07
CA LYS A 73 4.81 10.38 -4.09
C LYS A 73 4.21 10.07 -5.47
N GLU A 74 4.09 8.79 -5.83
CA GLU A 74 3.47 8.32 -7.07
C GLU A 74 1.99 8.73 -7.13
N ILE A 75 1.24 8.50 -6.05
CA ILE A 75 -0.15 8.94 -5.91
C ILE A 75 -0.26 10.46 -6.12
N LEU A 76 0.59 11.24 -5.47
CA LEU A 76 0.57 12.70 -5.56
C LEU A 76 0.89 13.18 -6.98
N GLN A 77 1.86 12.55 -7.65
CA GLN A 77 2.21 12.85 -9.04
C GLN A 77 1.06 12.51 -10.00
N MET A 78 0.33 11.42 -9.72
CA MET A 78 -0.82 11.02 -10.50
C MET A 78 -1.97 12.01 -10.36
N ILE A 79 -2.36 12.37 -9.13
CA ILE A 79 -3.40 13.36 -8.87
C ILE A 79 -3.05 14.69 -9.54
N LYS A 80 -1.80 15.15 -9.45
CA LYS A 80 -1.33 16.38 -10.12
C LYS A 80 -1.36 16.31 -11.65
N SER A 81 -1.32 15.10 -12.22
CA SER A 81 -1.35 14.91 -13.67
C SER A 81 -2.77 14.84 -14.22
N LEU A 82 -3.77 14.53 -13.40
CA LEU A 82 -5.17 14.53 -13.77
C LEU A 82 -5.67 15.97 -13.92
N SER A 83 -6.34 16.25 -15.04
CA SER A 83 -6.93 17.56 -15.34
C SER A 83 -8.39 17.38 -15.76
N THR A 84 -9.23 18.37 -15.45
CA THR A 84 -10.62 18.43 -15.91
C THR A 84 -10.74 18.86 -17.37
N THR A 85 -9.71 19.49 -17.93
CA THR A 85 -9.74 20.08 -19.28
C THR A 85 -8.93 19.30 -20.31
N ASP A 86 -8.03 18.41 -19.88
CA ASP A 86 -7.17 17.61 -20.75
C ASP A 86 -7.13 16.16 -20.24
N PRO A 87 -8.08 15.31 -20.69
CA PRO A 87 -8.17 13.93 -20.22
C PRO A 87 -7.01 13.09 -20.74
N LEU A 88 -6.32 12.39 -19.84
CA LEU A 88 -5.21 11.50 -20.16
C LEU A 88 -5.65 10.04 -20.13
N THR A 89 -5.16 9.24 -21.07
CA THR A 89 -5.26 7.77 -21.03
C THR A 89 -4.29 7.19 -19.99
N SER A 90 -4.55 5.96 -19.56
CA SER A 90 -3.65 5.23 -18.65
C SER A 90 -2.22 5.07 -19.21
N HIS A 91 -2.07 4.94 -20.53
CA HIS A 91 -0.76 4.87 -21.19
C HIS A 91 -0.02 6.20 -21.11
N GLN A 92 -0.69 7.32 -21.41
CA GLN A 92 -0.08 8.65 -21.31
C GLN A 92 0.33 9.01 -19.87
N LEU A 93 -0.45 8.57 -18.87
CA LEU A 93 -0.10 8.74 -17.46
C LEU A 93 1.11 7.88 -17.06
N ALA A 94 1.16 6.63 -17.53
CA ALA A 94 2.28 5.72 -17.29
C ALA A 94 3.59 6.31 -17.81
N ASP A 95 3.60 6.80 -19.05
CA ASP A 95 4.76 7.44 -19.68
C ASP A 95 5.20 8.72 -18.93
N LYS A 96 4.23 9.52 -18.48
CA LYS A 96 4.50 10.81 -17.80
C LYS A 96 5.08 10.65 -16.39
N ILE A 97 4.65 9.62 -15.66
CA ILE A 97 5.00 9.41 -14.25
C ILE A 97 6.12 8.37 -14.10
N GLY A 98 6.40 7.59 -15.14
CA GLY A 98 7.42 6.55 -15.13
C GLY A 98 6.96 5.27 -14.43
N LEU A 99 5.68 4.91 -14.60
CA LEU A 99 5.06 3.70 -14.03
C LEU A 99 4.62 2.76 -15.15
N THR A 100 4.30 1.51 -14.81
CA THR A 100 3.64 0.60 -15.74
C THR A 100 2.15 0.95 -15.87
N VAL A 101 1.56 0.63 -17.02
CA VAL A 101 0.11 0.83 -17.26
C VAL A 101 -0.73 0.10 -16.22
N SER A 102 -0.29 -1.09 -15.75
CA SER A 102 -1.00 -1.86 -14.73
C SER A 102 -1.05 -1.13 -13.38
N GLU A 103 0.07 -0.57 -12.94
CA GLU A 103 0.13 0.23 -11.70
C GLU A 103 -0.76 1.47 -11.81
N VAL A 104 -0.71 2.17 -12.95
CA VAL A 104 -1.59 3.33 -13.20
C VAL A 104 -3.06 2.96 -13.10
N VAL A 105 -3.48 1.84 -13.70
CA VAL A 105 -4.88 1.39 -13.62
C VAL A 105 -5.30 1.10 -12.17
N GLN A 106 -4.45 0.46 -11.38
CA GLN A 106 -4.74 0.19 -9.96
C GLN A 106 -4.92 1.49 -9.16
N TYR A 107 -4.03 2.46 -9.35
CA TYR A 107 -4.15 3.76 -8.70
C TYR A 107 -5.41 4.51 -9.11
N LEU A 108 -5.76 4.52 -10.40
CA LEU A 108 -7.00 5.15 -10.88
C LEU A 108 -8.26 4.47 -10.34
N GLN A 109 -8.26 3.14 -10.20
CA GLN A 109 -9.35 2.40 -9.57
C GLN A 109 -9.50 2.79 -8.08
N PHE A 110 -8.39 2.83 -7.34
CA PHE A 110 -8.39 3.29 -5.95
C PHE A 110 -8.92 4.72 -5.79
N PHE A 111 -8.51 5.65 -6.68
CA PHE A 111 -9.04 7.02 -6.66
C PHE A 111 -10.53 7.08 -6.99
N LYS A 112 -10.99 6.27 -7.95
CA LYS A 112 -12.42 6.15 -8.27
C LYS A 112 -13.21 5.66 -7.06
N GLU A 113 -12.72 4.65 -6.36
CA GLU A 113 -13.37 4.12 -5.15
C GLU A 113 -13.48 5.21 -4.07
N ILE A 114 -12.37 5.88 -3.73
CA ILE A 114 -12.38 6.96 -2.72
C ILE A 114 -13.33 8.08 -3.10
N THR A 115 -13.27 8.57 -4.35
CA THR A 115 -14.10 9.69 -4.80
C THR A 115 -15.57 9.31 -4.93
N SER A 116 -15.88 8.05 -5.24
CA SER A 116 -17.25 7.54 -5.24
C SER A 116 -17.81 7.36 -3.82
N ALA A 117 -16.96 7.04 -2.85
CA ALA A 117 -17.34 6.91 -1.46
C ALA A 117 -17.68 8.27 -0.83
N GLY A 118 -17.10 9.36 -1.35
CA GLY A 118 -17.36 10.70 -0.84
C GLY A 118 -16.18 11.66 -0.94
N HIS A 119 -16.30 12.79 -0.25
CA HIS A 119 -15.18 13.70 -0.01
C HIS A 119 -14.76 13.65 1.46
N VAL A 120 -13.46 13.79 1.70
CA VAL A 120 -12.90 13.83 3.05
C VAL A 120 -13.12 15.22 3.63
N ILE A 121 -13.81 15.29 4.77
CA ILE A 121 -13.95 16.51 5.56
C ILE A 121 -13.07 16.43 6.80
N ILE A 122 -12.47 17.58 7.14
CA ILE A 122 -11.64 17.77 8.32
C ILE A 122 -12.43 18.63 9.30
N ASP A 123 -12.87 18.06 10.43
CA ASP A 123 -13.39 18.83 11.55
C ASP A 123 -12.24 19.26 12.45
N THR A 124 -11.87 20.54 12.30
CA THR A 124 -10.79 21.17 13.03
C THR A 124 -11.17 21.58 14.45
N LYS A 125 -12.42 21.34 14.89
CA LYS A 125 -12.90 21.74 16.23
C LYS A 125 -12.50 20.76 17.33
N GLY A 126 -12.19 19.49 16.99
CA GLY A 126 -11.66 18.48 17.91
C GLY A 126 -10.13 18.46 17.95
N TYR A 127 -9.54 18.01 19.08
CA TYR A 127 -8.11 17.67 19.15
C TYR A 127 -7.93 16.22 19.64
N PRO A 128 -7.32 15.32 18.84
CA PRO A 128 -6.85 15.54 17.47
C PRO A 128 -8.01 15.84 16.48
N TYR A 129 -7.69 16.39 15.31
CA TYR A 129 -8.69 16.65 14.26
C TYR A 129 -9.43 15.36 13.89
N ASN A 130 -10.74 15.47 13.66
CA ASN A 130 -11.54 14.38 13.16
C ASN A 130 -11.58 14.43 11.64
N TYR A 131 -11.50 13.26 11.01
CA TYR A 131 -11.63 13.09 9.57
C TYR A 131 -12.82 12.19 9.29
N TYR A 132 -13.70 12.61 8.39
CA TYR A 132 -14.89 11.85 8.02
C TYR A 132 -15.10 11.87 6.51
N LEU A 133 -15.72 10.82 6.00
CA LEU A 133 -16.14 10.73 4.61
C LEU A 133 -17.60 11.15 4.54
N GLU A 134 -17.89 12.21 3.79
CA GLU A 134 -19.26 12.54 3.42
C GLU A 134 -19.56 12.00 2.02
N PRO A 135 -20.61 11.17 1.86
CA PRO A 135 -20.97 10.60 0.57
C PRO A 135 -21.12 11.65 -0.52
N TYR A 136 -20.72 11.30 -1.73
CA TYR A 136 -20.94 12.16 -2.88
C TYR A 136 -22.43 12.11 -3.24
N ILE A 137 -23.21 13.06 -2.74
CA ILE A 137 -24.62 13.19 -3.12
C ILE A 137 -24.65 13.89 -4.47
N ASN A 138 -24.88 13.12 -5.54
CA ASN A 138 -25.20 13.69 -6.85
C ASN A 138 -26.55 14.42 -6.72
N VAL A 139 -26.50 15.74 -6.52
CA VAL A 139 -27.67 16.60 -6.70
C VAL A 139 -27.91 16.68 -8.20
N ILE A 140 -28.88 15.92 -8.68
CA ILE A 140 -29.39 15.97 -10.06
C ILE A 140 -30.26 17.21 -10.23
#